data_AF-A0A2P5XMS0-F1
#
_entry.id   AF-A0A2P5XMS0-F1
#
_cell.length_a   1.000
_cell.length_b   1.000
_cell.length_c   1.000
_cell.angle_alpha   90.00
_cell.angle_beta   90.00
_cell.angle_gamma   90.00
#
_symmetry.space_group_name_H-M   'P 1'
#
loop_
_entity.id
_entity.type
_entity.pdbx_description
1 polymer ?
#
loop_
_entity_poly.entity_id
_entity_poly.type
_entity_poly.pdbx_seq_one_letter_code
_entity_poly.pdbx_strand_id
1 'polypeptide(L)'
;MRLDSEIQRKERQKQKFTHTAGSRSFASVAEAEEVSSGQKFGRLQLFEITHRKKDESPMTSRVGEIMEKLKVEKVEYDAIASTDSSVNLENIDNRIITEVLGPERYGRSGGSREGGSGSSERVEVSAMEVEQSRKYDELQLQLQQMMQMFQQSQKPPS
;
A
#
# COMPACT_ATOMS: atom_id res chain seq x y z
N MET A 1 34.98 8.58 -17.61
CA MET A 1 33.61 8.50 -17.05
C MET A 1 32.57 8.51 -18.17
N ARG A 2 32.30 7.38 -18.83
CA ARG A 2 31.25 7.30 -19.90
C ARG A 2 30.53 5.93 -19.99
N LEU A 3 30.93 4.92 -19.22
CA LEU A 3 30.40 3.56 -19.36
C LEU A 3 29.12 3.33 -18.52
N ASP A 4 28.92 4.08 -17.44
CA ASP A 4 27.77 3.89 -16.54
C ASP A 4 26.45 4.42 -17.14
N SER A 5 26.53 5.31 -18.14
CA SER A 5 25.36 5.92 -18.78
C SER A 5 24.60 4.96 -19.69
N GLU A 6 25.33 4.11 -20.43
CA GLU A 6 24.70 3.11 -21.33
C GLU A 6 24.04 1.97 -20.55
N ILE A 7 24.67 1.56 -19.44
CA ILE A 7 24.14 0.52 -18.54
C ILE A 7 22.82 1.01 -17.91
N GLN A 8 22.83 2.22 -17.32
CA GLN A 8 21.61 2.84 -16.76
C GLN A 8 20.51 3.07 -17.81
N ARG A 9 20.87 3.28 -19.09
CA ARG A 9 19.90 3.47 -20.18
C ARG A 9 19.26 2.15 -20.62
N LYS A 10 20.04 1.05 -20.65
CA LYS A 10 19.55 -0.31 -20.92
C LYS A 10 18.66 -0.85 -19.78
N GLU A 11 18.95 -0.50 -18.53
CA GLU A 11 18.09 -0.82 -17.37
C GLU A 11 16.71 -0.15 -17.48
N ARG A 12 16.69 1.17 -17.77
CA ARG A 12 15.46 1.93 -17.98
C ARG A 12 14.62 1.40 -19.16
N GLN A 13 15.27 0.89 -20.20
CA GLN A 13 14.61 0.27 -21.36
C GLN A 13 13.81 -1.00 -21.01
N LYS A 14 14.08 -1.65 -19.87
CA LYS A 14 13.34 -2.82 -19.39
C LYS A 14 12.17 -2.48 -18.45
N GLN A 15 11.98 -1.20 -18.13
CA GLN A 15 10.93 -0.75 -17.24
C GLN A 15 9.56 -0.80 -17.96
N LYS A 16 8.71 -1.74 -17.53
CA LYS A 16 7.44 -2.08 -18.21
C LYS A 16 6.31 -1.05 -18.03
N PHE A 17 6.54 -0.03 -17.20
CA PHE A 17 5.60 1.04 -16.90
C PHE A 17 6.36 2.37 -16.90
N THR A 18 6.12 3.19 -17.92
CA THR A 18 6.68 4.54 -18.04
C THR A 18 5.89 5.49 -17.14
N HIS A 19 6.59 6.20 -16.25
CA HIS A 19 6.04 7.27 -15.42
C HIS A 19 6.52 8.64 -15.93
N THR A 20 5.76 9.70 -15.65
CA THR A 20 6.01 11.07 -16.11
C THR A 20 6.75 11.96 -15.13
N ALA A 21 7.12 11.44 -13.94
CA ALA A 21 7.88 12.19 -12.93
C ALA A 21 9.27 12.66 -13.40
N GLY A 22 9.76 12.16 -14.54
CA GLY A 22 11.01 12.60 -15.14
C GLY A 22 12.21 12.27 -14.26
N SER A 23 12.96 13.30 -13.84
CA SER A 23 14.10 13.15 -12.91
C SER A 23 13.70 13.28 -11.44
N ARG A 24 12.43 13.52 -11.13
CA ARG A 24 11.94 13.65 -9.76
C ARG A 24 11.62 12.28 -9.19
N SER A 25 11.97 12.05 -7.93
CA SER A 25 11.54 10.87 -7.20
C SER A 25 10.04 10.94 -6.89
N PHE A 26 9.42 9.79 -6.64
CA PHE A 26 8.03 9.72 -6.19
C PHE A 26 7.78 10.53 -4.91
N ALA A 27 8.72 10.49 -3.95
CA ALA A 27 8.64 11.30 -2.73
C ALA A 27 8.65 12.81 -3.03
N SER A 28 9.54 13.27 -3.92
CA SER A 28 9.59 14.69 -4.30
C SER A 28 8.35 15.16 -5.06
N VAL A 29 7.69 14.26 -5.80
CA VAL A 29 6.41 14.55 -6.45
C VAL A 29 5.30 14.64 -5.41
N ALA A 30 5.23 13.71 -4.46
CA ALA A 30 4.25 13.72 -3.39
C ALA A 30 4.36 14.99 -2.54
N GLU A 31 5.56 15.32 -2.05
CA GLU A 31 5.79 16.53 -1.24
C GLU A 31 5.39 17.81 -1.98
N ALA A 32 5.74 17.93 -3.26
CA ALA A 32 5.38 19.10 -4.04
C ALA A 32 3.86 19.24 -4.20
N GLU A 33 3.15 18.13 -4.35
CA GLU A 33 1.70 18.11 -4.47
C GLU A 33 1.01 18.40 -3.14
N GLU A 34 1.50 17.85 -2.02
CA GLU A 34 1.02 18.16 -0.66
C GLU A 34 1.18 19.65 -0.35
N VAL A 35 2.33 20.24 -0.69
CA VAL A 35 2.58 21.68 -0.52
C VAL A 35 1.62 22.53 -1.36
N SER A 36 1.27 22.07 -2.57
CA SER A 36 0.37 22.80 -3.45
C SER A 36 -1.12 22.65 -3.10
N SER A 37 -1.52 21.46 -2.62
CA SER A 37 -2.91 21.11 -2.31
C SER A 37 -3.28 21.42 -0.85
N GLY A 38 -2.30 21.56 0.04
CA GLY A 38 -2.50 21.74 1.47
C GLY A 38 -3.09 20.52 2.17
N GLN A 39 -3.13 19.36 1.49
CA GLN A 39 -3.68 18.11 2.00
C GLN A 39 -2.67 16.98 1.84
N LYS A 40 -2.74 15.97 2.72
CA LYS A 40 -1.94 14.76 2.59
C LYS A 40 -2.25 14.06 1.27
N PHE A 41 -1.20 13.62 0.60
CA PHE A 41 -1.28 13.09 -0.74
C PHE A 41 -1.19 11.56 -0.72
N GLY A 42 -2.29 10.90 -1.10
CA GLY A 42 -2.43 9.45 -1.06
C GLY A 42 -1.65 8.72 -2.16
N ARG A 43 -1.39 7.43 -1.95
CA ARG A 43 -0.68 6.59 -2.95
C ARG A 43 -1.48 6.43 -4.24
N LEU A 44 -2.81 6.44 -4.16
CA LEU A 44 -3.68 6.41 -5.35
C LEU A 44 -3.50 7.66 -6.21
N GLN A 45 -3.43 8.82 -5.56
CA GLN A 45 -3.28 10.10 -6.23
C GLN A 45 -1.89 10.22 -6.86
N LEU A 46 -0.86 9.71 -6.17
CA LEU A 46 0.51 9.60 -6.70
C LEU A 46 0.57 8.73 -7.95
N PHE A 47 -0.15 7.60 -7.96
CA PHE A 47 -0.26 6.76 -9.14
C PHE A 47 -0.90 7.52 -10.31
N GLU A 48 -1.97 8.28 -10.05
CA GLU A 48 -2.67 9.05 -11.10
C GLU A 48 -1.78 10.12 -11.73
N ILE A 49 -1.11 10.95 -10.92
CA ILE A 49 -0.23 12.03 -11.42
C ILE A 49 0.95 11.46 -12.21
N THR A 50 1.56 10.40 -11.70
CA THR A 50 2.80 9.85 -12.28
C THR A 50 2.57 9.02 -13.53
N HIS A 51 1.33 8.66 -13.85
CA HIS A 51 0.97 7.89 -15.05
C HIS A 51 0.07 8.66 -16.02
N ARG A 52 -0.12 9.95 -15.78
CA ARG A 52 -0.76 10.91 -16.69
C ARG A 52 0.25 11.70 -17.49
N LYS A 53 -0.10 11.98 -18.74
CA LYS A 53 0.55 12.97 -19.59
C LYS A 53 0.21 14.39 -19.12
N LYS A 54 0.87 15.39 -19.70
CA LYS A 54 0.61 16.81 -19.41
C LYS A 54 -0.80 17.28 -19.83
N ASP A 55 -1.43 16.57 -20.76
CA ASP A 55 -2.81 16.79 -21.19
C ASP A 55 -3.83 16.02 -20.33
N GLU A 56 -3.40 15.52 -19.17
CA GLU A 56 -4.18 14.70 -18.24
C GLU A 56 -4.69 13.35 -18.80
N SER A 57 -4.30 12.99 -20.02
CA SER A 57 -4.64 11.69 -20.58
C SER A 57 -3.75 10.60 -19.98
N PRO A 58 -4.26 9.36 -19.83
CA PRO A 58 -3.42 8.25 -19.40
C PRO A 58 -2.30 8.00 -20.42
N MET A 59 -1.13 7.59 -19.93
CA MET A 59 0.01 7.28 -20.79
C MET A 59 -0.29 6.19 -21.83
N THR A 60 -1.09 5.20 -21.46
CA THR A 60 -1.53 4.07 -22.31
C THR A 60 -2.99 3.72 -22.00
N SER A 61 -3.67 3.02 -22.91
CA SER A 61 -5.05 2.55 -22.68
C SER A 61 -5.17 1.69 -21.43
N ARG A 62 -4.22 0.77 -21.20
CA ARG A 62 -4.16 -0.08 -20.00
C ARG A 62 -4.07 0.73 -18.71
N VAL A 63 -3.30 1.83 -18.70
CA VAL A 63 -3.23 2.74 -17.56
C VAL A 63 -4.58 3.42 -17.33
N GLY A 64 -5.27 3.79 -18.40
CA GLY A 64 -6.63 4.34 -18.33
C GLY A 64 -7.61 3.37 -17.67
N GLU A 65 -7.61 2.10 -18.09
CA GLU A 65 -8.46 1.05 -17.50
C GLU A 65 -8.16 0.84 -16.01
N ILE A 66 -6.88 0.86 -15.62
CA ILE A 66 -6.46 0.75 -14.23
C ILE A 66 -6.95 1.95 -13.43
N MET A 67 -6.77 3.17 -13.92
CA MET A 67 -7.22 4.39 -13.25
C MET A 67 -8.75 4.39 -13.04
N GLU A 68 -9.51 3.92 -14.02
CA GLU A 68 -10.96 3.80 -13.91
C GLU A 68 -11.35 2.81 -12.81
N LYS A 69 -10.70 1.64 -12.76
CA LYS A 69 -10.90 0.66 -11.68
C LYS A 69 -10.56 1.22 -10.31
N LEU A 70 -9.41 1.90 -10.17
CA LEU A 70 -9.02 2.53 -8.92
C LEU A 70 -10.05 3.58 -8.45
N LYS A 71 -10.67 4.32 -9.36
CA LYS A 71 -11.71 5.30 -9.04
C LYS A 71 -13.00 4.63 -8.56
N VAL A 72 -13.42 3.55 -9.22
CA VAL A 72 -14.60 2.77 -8.81
C VAL A 72 -14.38 2.17 -7.42
N GLU A 73 -13.25 1.50 -7.21
CA GLU A 73 -12.91 0.84 -5.95
C GLU A 73 -12.79 1.85 -4.79
N LYS A 74 -12.20 3.03 -5.05
CA LYS A 74 -12.08 4.08 -4.04
C LYS A 74 -13.44 4.54 -3.51
N VAL A 75 -14.43 4.71 -4.39
CA VAL A 75 -15.78 5.10 -3.98
C VAL A 75 -16.42 4.04 -3.09
N GLU A 76 -16.23 2.75 -3.41
CA GLU A 76 -16.72 1.63 -2.62
C GLU A 76 -16.08 1.60 -1.22
N TYR A 77 -14.76 1.72 -1.15
CA TYR A 77 -14.04 1.71 0.14
C TYR A 77 -14.26 2.96 0.99
N ASP A 78 -14.40 4.14 0.39
CA ASP A 78 -14.74 5.36 1.12
C ASP A 78 -16.14 5.23 1.78
N ALA A 79 -17.09 4.56 1.12
CA ALA A 79 -18.40 4.26 1.70
C ALA A 79 -18.31 3.28 2.88
N ILE A 80 -17.44 2.26 2.78
CA ILE A 80 -17.17 1.33 3.88
C ILE A 80 -16.50 2.05 5.05
N ALA A 81 -15.51 2.90 4.80
CA ALA A 81 -14.81 3.67 5.83
C ALA A 81 -15.69 4.71 6.51
N SER A 82 -16.66 5.27 5.76
CA SER A 82 -17.70 6.12 6.35
C SER A 82 -18.60 5.35 7.32
N THR A 83 -18.70 4.03 7.19
CA THR A 83 -19.54 3.17 8.04
C THR A 83 -18.74 2.52 9.18
N ASP A 84 -17.49 2.13 8.91
CA ASP A 84 -16.56 1.54 9.86
C ASP A 84 -15.40 2.52 10.11
N SER A 85 -15.49 3.31 11.20
CA SER A 85 -14.48 4.32 11.51
C SER A 85 -13.12 3.74 11.95
N SER A 86 -12.98 2.41 12.01
CA SER A 86 -11.73 1.74 12.42
C SER A 86 -10.73 1.54 11.26
N VAL A 87 -11.17 1.70 10.01
CA VAL A 87 -10.29 1.60 8.84
C VAL A 87 -9.53 2.92 8.59
N ASN A 88 -8.19 2.85 8.58
CA ASN A 88 -7.31 3.97 8.26
C ASN A 88 -7.28 4.24 6.73
N LEU A 89 -7.37 5.51 6.31
CA LEU A 89 -7.26 5.98 4.92
C LEU A 89 -5.98 5.50 4.20
N GLU A 90 -4.82 5.52 4.87
CA GLU A 90 -3.57 5.00 4.27
C GLU A 90 -3.62 3.47 4.07
N ASN A 91 -4.40 2.76 4.90
CA ASN A 91 -4.65 1.32 4.74
C ASN A 91 -5.61 1.03 3.58
N ILE A 92 -6.57 1.92 3.34
CA ILE A 92 -7.54 1.84 2.23
C ILE A 92 -6.84 1.99 0.88
N ASP A 93 -6.01 3.03 0.71
CA ASP A 93 -5.22 3.24 -0.51
C ASP A 93 -4.33 2.03 -0.84
N ASN A 94 -3.63 1.49 0.16
CA ASN A 94 -2.76 0.31 0.01
C ASN A 94 -3.55 -0.94 -0.39
N ARG A 95 -4.73 -1.12 0.19
CA ARG A 95 -5.62 -2.24 -0.10
C ARG A 95 -6.19 -2.16 -1.52
N ILE A 96 -6.69 -1.00 -1.93
CA ILE A 96 -7.21 -0.77 -3.28
C ILE A 96 -6.12 -1.01 -4.33
N ILE A 97 -4.91 -0.48 -4.11
CA ILE A 97 -3.77 -0.71 -5.00
C ILE A 97 -3.46 -2.21 -5.12
N THR A 98 -3.47 -2.93 -4.00
CA THR A 98 -3.22 -4.37 -3.95
C THR A 98 -4.31 -5.18 -4.68
N GLU A 99 -5.57 -4.76 -4.62
CA GLU A 99 -6.69 -5.43 -5.29
C GLU A 99 -6.67 -5.17 -6.82
N VAL A 100 -6.38 -3.93 -7.25
CA VAL A 100 -6.39 -3.57 -8.68
C VAL A 100 -5.10 -3.98 -9.40
N LEU A 101 -3.93 -3.80 -8.78
CA LEU A 101 -2.63 -4.09 -9.40
C LEU A 101 -2.06 -5.45 -8.99
N GLY A 102 -2.66 -6.11 -8.00
CA GLY A 102 -2.11 -7.27 -7.33
C GLY A 102 -1.16 -6.89 -6.19
N PRO A 103 -0.86 -7.83 -5.26
CA PRO A 103 0.08 -7.57 -4.18
C PRO A 103 1.43 -7.14 -4.74
N GLU A 104 1.95 -6.03 -4.19
CA GLU A 104 3.21 -5.42 -4.61
C GLU A 104 4.31 -6.47 -4.61
N ARG A 105 4.67 -6.96 -5.81
CA ARG A 105 5.67 -8.02 -5.99
C ARG A 105 7.04 -7.40 -5.76
N TYR A 106 7.43 -7.16 -4.51
CA TYR A 106 8.84 -7.09 -4.17
C TYR A 106 9.47 -8.40 -4.64
N GLY A 107 10.27 -8.33 -5.70
CA GLY A 107 10.94 -9.48 -6.27
C GLY A 107 11.89 -10.13 -5.26
N ARG A 108 11.37 -11.07 -4.47
CA ARG A 108 12.14 -12.18 -3.93
C ARG A 108 12.43 -13.13 -5.10
N SER A 109 13.36 -12.74 -5.97
CA SER A 109 14.18 -13.75 -6.63
C SER A 109 15.18 -14.21 -5.57
N GLY A 110 15.09 -15.48 -5.17
CA GLY A 110 16.12 -16.13 -4.38
C GLY A 110 17.47 -15.97 -5.07
N GLY A 111 18.38 -15.28 -4.40
CA GLY A 111 19.74 -15.02 -4.87
C GLY A 111 20.43 -14.14 -3.85
N SER A 112 21.13 -14.78 -2.91
CA SER A 112 21.92 -14.14 -1.87
C SER A 112 22.83 -13.05 -2.45
N ARG A 113 22.71 -11.82 -1.96
CA ARG A 113 23.86 -10.98 -1.56
C ARG A 113 23.39 -9.70 -0.88
N GLU A 114 24.08 -9.43 0.23
CA GLU A 114 23.97 -8.28 1.12
C GLU A 114 24.11 -6.94 0.39
N GLY A 115 23.47 -5.89 0.92
CA GLY A 115 23.70 -4.51 0.53
C GLY A 115 22.46 -3.63 0.74
N GLY A 116 22.43 -2.91 1.87
CA GLY A 116 21.25 -2.23 2.40
C GLY A 116 20.83 -0.93 1.70
N SER A 117 19.55 -0.61 1.88
CA SER A 117 19.03 0.71 2.27
C SER A 117 17.50 0.57 2.40
N GLY A 118 16.98 0.52 3.62
CA GLY A 118 15.58 0.24 3.88
C GLY A 118 15.33 0.03 5.37
N SER A 119 15.65 1.04 6.17
CA SER A 119 15.59 0.97 7.63
C SER A 119 14.89 2.19 8.19
N SER A 120 13.56 2.23 8.02
CA SER A 120 12.65 2.83 9.01
C SER A 120 11.23 2.29 8.84
N GLU A 121 10.63 2.34 7.65
CA GLU A 121 9.21 1.97 7.45
C GLU A 121 8.92 0.46 7.52
N ARG A 122 9.87 -0.41 7.13
CA ARG A 122 9.69 -1.87 7.18
C ARG A 122 9.56 -2.42 8.60
N VAL A 123 10.19 -1.75 9.56
CA VAL A 123 10.15 -2.15 10.97
C VAL A 123 8.85 -1.68 11.60
N GLU A 124 8.36 -0.49 11.24
CA GLU A 124 7.10 0.05 11.76
C GLU A 124 5.88 -0.71 11.25
N VAL A 125 5.78 -1.01 9.94
CA VAL A 125 4.65 -1.80 9.40
C VAL A 125 4.65 -3.21 9.99
N SER A 126 5.82 -3.84 10.13
CA SER A 126 5.95 -5.15 10.76
C SER A 126 5.65 -5.11 12.27
N ALA A 127 6.03 -4.04 12.98
CA ALA A 127 5.72 -3.88 14.40
C ALA A 127 4.22 -3.66 14.61
N MET A 128 3.58 -2.84 13.77
CA MET A 128 2.13 -2.59 13.82
C MET A 128 1.30 -3.83 13.49
N GLU A 129 1.73 -4.64 12.51
CA GLU A 129 1.07 -5.91 12.14
C GLU A 129 1.23 -6.98 13.24
N VAL A 130 2.41 -7.05 13.86
CA VAL A 130 2.66 -7.91 15.02
C VAL A 130 1.86 -7.45 16.24
N GLU A 131 1.74 -6.13 16.48
CA GLU A 131 0.92 -5.61 17.58
C GLU A 131 -0.58 -5.83 17.38
N GLN A 132 -1.12 -5.66 16.17
CA GLN A 132 -2.52 -5.98 15.90
C GLN A 132 -2.80 -7.48 16.04
N SER A 133 -1.89 -8.33 15.56
CA SER A 133 -2.01 -9.79 15.72
C SER A 133 -2.02 -10.19 17.19
N ARG A 134 -1.14 -9.60 18.03
CA ARG A 134 -1.14 -9.83 19.49
C ARG A 134 -2.46 -9.42 20.15
N LYS A 135 -3.06 -8.29 19.75
CA LYS A 135 -4.37 -7.85 20.27
C LYS A 135 -5.48 -8.84 19.90
N TYR A 136 -5.44 -9.41 18.70
CA TYR A 136 -6.41 -10.42 18.27
C TYR A 136 -6.23 -11.74 19.03
N ASP A 137 -4.99 -12.17 19.26
CA ASP A 137 -4.66 -13.37 20.06
C ASP A 137 -5.11 -13.21 21.53
N GLU A 138 -4.87 -12.05 22.14
CA GLU A 138 -5.33 -11.75 23.51
C GLU A 138 -6.85 -11.74 23.63
N LEU A 139 -7.55 -11.16 22.64
CA LEU A 139 -9.01 -11.14 22.59
C LEU A 139 -9.58 -12.56 22.44
N GLN A 140 -8.95 -13.41 21.61
CA GLN A 140 -9.33 -14.82 21.49
C GLN A 140 -9.16 -15.57 22.81
N LEU A 141 -8.05 -15.33 23.52
CA LEU A 141 -7.79 -15.96 24.81
C LEU A 141 -8.83 -15.55 25.86
N GLN A 142 -9.21 -14.26 25.91
CA GLN A 142 -10.28 -13.78 26.79
C GLN A 142 -11.63 -14.43 26.46
N LEU A 143 -11.98 -14.53 25.17
CA LEU A 143 -13.23 -15.15 24.76
C LEU A 143 -13.27 -16.63 25.16
N GLN A 144 -12.16 -17.36 24.99
CA GLN A 144 -12.05 -18.75 25.40
C GLN A 144 -12.21 -18.93 26.92
N GLN A 145 -11.59 -18.05 27.71
CA GLN A 145 -11.74 -18.06 29.17
C GLN A 145 -13.19 -17.78 29.60
N MET A 146 -13.86 -16.82 28.96
CA MET A 146 -15.26 -16.51 29.23
C MET A 146 -16.18 -17.70 28.90
N MET A 147 -15.95 -18.37 27.76
CA MET A 147 -16.68 -19.58 27.39
C MET A 147 -16.48 -20.71 28.40
N GLN A 148 -15.28 -20.85 28.96
CA GLN A 148 -14.98 -21.88 29.95
C GLN A 148 -15.66 -21.61 31.29
N MET A 149 -15.61 -20.36 31.78
CA MET A 149 -16.32 -19.98 33.00
C MET A 149 -17.83 -20.15 32.85
N PHE A 150 -18.40 -19.74 31.71
CA PHE A 150 -19.82 -19.93 31.43
C PHE A 150 -20.22 -21.41 31.48
N GLN A 151 -19.45 -22.30 30.86
CA GLN A 151 -19.70 -23.74 30.92
C GLN A 151 -19.61 -24.33 32.33
N GLN A 152 -18.73 -23.80 33.19
CA GLN A 152 -18.63 -24.23 34.58
C GLN A 152 -19.84 -23.79 35.40
N SER A 153 -20.37 -22.57 35.15
CA SER A 153 -21.58 -22.08 35.81
C SER A 153 -22.86 -22.82 35.37
N GLN A 154 -22.85 -23.48 34.22
CA GLN A 154 -23.96 -24.32 33.73
C GLN A 154 -23.90 -25.76 34.25
N LYS A 155 -22.84 -26.17 34.96
CA LYS A 155 -22.77 -27.51 35.56
C LYS A 155 -23.58 -27.52 36.86
N PRO A 156 -24.58 -28.41 37.00
CA PRO A 156 -25.30 -28.56 38.26
C PRO A 156 -24.33 -29.05 39.36
N PRO A 157 -24.46 -28.56 40.61
CA PRO A 157 -23.68 -29.10 41.71
C PRO A 157 -24.03 -30.59 41.91
N SER A 158 -23.00 -31.40 42.13
CA SER A 158 -23.14 -32.82 42.51
C SER A 158 -23.66 -32.97 43.93
#